data_AF-A0A2W6AX50-F1
#
_entry.id   AF-A0A2W6AX50-F1
#
_cell.length_a   1.000
_cell.length_b   1.000
_cell.length_c   1.000
_cell.angle_alpha   90.00
_cell.angle_beta   90.00
_cell.angle_gamma   90.00
#
_symmetry.space_group_name_H-M   'P 1'
#
loop_
_entity.id
_entity.type
_entity.pdbx_description
1 polymer ?
#
loop_
_entity_poly.entity_id
_entity_poly.type
_entity_poly.pdbx_seq_one_letter_code
_entity_poly.pdbx_strand_id
1 'polypeptide(L)'
;MRHLLLTGGTGFLGQGVLERILTDHPDVHVSVLIRPRGSNSGADRCRALLRKPVFSAWRERVGAEVAWATFDERVHAVEGDVTSGRLVLPRDVDTVVHCASTVSFDPPIDEAFTTNLGGVTALYEAALALPQPPHIVHVSTAYVAGTRKGVVPEASLDHNVDWRAEYAAATAARSEAEQASRRPEVLRKLMAEATALYGKAGPQTTASDTEARRRAWVEDRLVDYGRQRAKSVGWPDVYTFTKA
;
A
#
# COMPACT_ATOMS: atom_id res chain seq x y z
N MET A 1 0.01 6.77 -25.48
CA MET A 1 0.44 7.21 -24.15
C MET A 1 1.35 8.41 -24.30
N ARG A 2 0.90 9.56 -23.80
CA ARG A 2 1.63 10.83 -23.75
C ARG A 2 1.82 11.26 -22.29
N HIS A 3 0.85 11.00 -21.42
CA HIS A 3 0.94 11.29 -19.99
C HIS A 3 0.54 10.09 -19.13
N LEU A 4 1.54 9.53 -18.44
CA LEU A 4 1.40 8.40 -17.54
C LEU A 4 1.34 8.85 -16.08
N LEU A 5 0.36 8.36 -15.32
CA LEU A 5 0.36 8.42 -13.86
C LEU A 5 0.96 7.13 -13.29
N LEU A 6 2.03 7.24 -12.51
CA LEU A 6 2.67 6.13 -11.81
C LEU A 6 2.39 6.22 -10.31
N THR A 7 1.70 5.22 -9.75
CA THR A 7 1.65 5.05 -8.30
C THR A 7 2.74 4.09 -7.83
N GLY A 8 3.23 4.26 -6.60
CA GLY A 8 4.28 3.39 -6.07
C GLY A 8 5.65 3.62 -6.71
N GLY A 9 5.87 4.76 -7.36
CA GLY A 9 7.14 5.11 -8.02
C GLY A 9 8.34 5.20 -7.07
N THR A 10 8.11 5.29 -5.75
CA THR A 10 9.18 5.20 -4.75
C THR A 10 9.54 3.76 -4.37
N GLY A 11 8.73 2.76 -4.75
CA GLY A 11 8.97 1.35 -4.47
C GLY A 11 9.84 0.67 -5.53
N PHE A 12 10.30 -0.56 -5.24
CA PHE A 12 11.25 -1.29 -6.09
C PHE A 12 10.79 -1.40 -7.56
N LEU A 13 9.61 -1.95 -7.81
CA LEU A 13 9.09 -2.10 -9.17
C LEU A 13 8.79 -0.75 -9.83
N GLY A 14 8.17 0.18 -9.09
CA GLY A 14 7.82 1.49 -9.62
C GLY A 14 9.03 2.29 -10.11
N GLN A 15 10.16 2.23 -9.39
CA GLN A 15 11.39 2.87 -9.83
C GLN A 15 11.92 2.24 -11.13
N GLY A 16 11.84 0.90 -11.27
CA GLY A 16 12.22 0.21 -12.50
C GLY A 16 11.32 0.54 -13.69
N VAL A 17 10.00 0.64 -13.47
CA VAL A 17 9.05 1.11 -14.50
C VAL A 17 9.40 2.53 -14.94
N LEU A 18 9.63 3.45 -13.99
CA LEU A 18 10.00 4.83 -14.31
C LEU A 18 11.31 4.91 -15.11
N GLU A 19 12.32 4.13 -14.71
CA GLU A 19 13.58 4.05 -15.45
C GLU A 19 13.37 3.59 -16.90
N ARG A 20 12.57 2.54 -17.11
CA ARG A 20 12.25 2.04 -18.46
C ARG A 20 11.50 3.05 -19.31
N ILE A 21 10.54 3.78 -18.73
CA ILE A 21 9.85 4.87 -19.44
C ILE A 21 10.82 5.98 -19.85
N LEU A 22 11.73 6.39 -18.96
CA LEU A 22 12.74 7.40 -19.28
C LEU A 22 13.74 6.92 -20.35
N THR A 23 14.08 5.64 -20.33
CA THR A 23 15.04 5.00 -21.23
C THR A 23 14.47 4.76 -22.63
N ASP A 24 13.25 4.22 -22.74
CA ASP A 24 12.70 3.66 -23.97
C ASP A 24 11.58 4.52 -24.58
N HIS A 25 11.00 5.46 -23.83
CA HIS A 25 9.85 6.26 -24.26
C HIS A 25 10.10 7.76 -24.06
N PRO A 26 10.94 8.42 -24.88
CA PRO A 26 11.38 9.80 -24.67
C PRO A 26 10.25 10.85 -24.69
N ASP A 27 9.13 10.56 -25.36
CA ASP A 27 8.01 11.50 -25.53
C ASP A 27 6.95 11.42 -24.42
N VAL A 28 7.15 10.57 -23.41
CA VAL A 28 6.18 10.35 -22.33
C VAL A 28 6.51 11.22 -21.12
N HIS A 29 5.52 11.98 -20.64
CA HIS A 29 5.54 12.64 -19.34
C HIS A 29 4.99 11.71 -18.26
N VAL A 30 5.58 11.77 -17.08
CA VAL A 30 5.22 10.91 -15.95
C VAL A 30 4.86 11.75 -14.73
N SER A 31 3.60 11.66 -14.29
CA SER A 31 3.18 12.09 -12.97
C SER A 31 3.37 10.95 -11.98
N VAL A 32 4.19 11.14 -10.95
CA VAL A 32 4.39 10.14 -9.89
C VAL A 32 3.57 10.52 -8.67
N LEU A 33 2.62 9.67 -8.29
CA LEU A 33 1.85 9.87 -7.07
C LEU A 33 2.72 9.58 -5.84
N ILE A 34 2.99 10.61 -5.04
CA ILE A 34 3.90 10.54 -3.90
C ILE A 34 3.28 11.22 -2.68
N ARG A 35 3.35 10.53 -1.54
CA ARG A 35 2.97 11.09 -0.23
C ARG A 35 4.07 12.03 0.28
N PRO A 36 3.77 13.22 0.80
CA PRO A 36 4.74 14.00 1.57
C PRO A 36 5.25 13.22 2.79
N ARG A 37 6.44 13.52 3.30
CA ARG A 37 6.96 12.88 4.54
C ARG A 37 7.82 13.84 5.36
N GLY A 38 7.35 14.18 6.56
CA GLY A 38 8.01 15.13 7.44
C GLY A 38 8.11 16.50 6.76
N SER A 39 9.32 17.05 6.70
CA SER A 39 9.60 18.30 5.99
C SER A 39 9.81 18.16 4.48
N ASN A 40 9.82 16.94 3.92
CA ASN A 40 10.05 16.72 2.49
C ASN A 40 8.73 16.74 1.72
N SER A 41 8.63 17.63 0.74
CA SER A 41 7.51 17.65 -0.21
C SER A 41 7.52 16.41 -1.12
N GLY A 42 6.41 16.14 -1.79
CA GLY A 42 6.34 15.14 -2.85
C GLY A 42 7.29 15.45 -4.00
N ALA A 43 7.48 16.73 -4.34
CA ALA A 43 8.44 17.18 -5.34
C ALA A 43 9.88 16.85 -4.95
N ASP A 44 10.29 17.13 -3.72
CA ASP A 44 11.63 16.80 -3.21
C ASP A 44 11.88 15.29 -3.27
N ARG A 45 10.87 14.52 -2.83
CA ARG A 45 10.92 13.06 -2.84
C ARG A 45 10.97 12.50 -4.27
N CYS A 46 10.26 13.10 -5.21
CA CYS A 46 10.26 12.73 -6.62
C CYS A 46 11.63 12.99 -7.25
N ARG A 47 12.16 14.20 -7.06
CA ARG A 47 13.48 14.59 -7.56
C ARG A 47 14.61 13.72 -6.99
N ALA A 48 14.47 13.26 -5.75
CA ALA A 48 15.41 12.33 -5.14
C ALA A 48 15.42 10.93 -5.77
N LEU A 49 14.39 10.53 -6.53
CA LEU A 49 14.34 9.23 -7.21
C LEU A 49 15.48 9.06 -8.19
N LEU A 50 15.83 10.10 -8.96
CA LEU A 50 16.90 10.03 -9.95
C LEU A 50 18.28 9.70 -9.34
N ARG A 51 18.45 9.92 -8.02
CA ARG A 51 19.68 9.54 -7.31
C ARG A 51 19.77 8.04 -7.02
N LYS A 52 18.68 7.29 -7.14
CA LYS A 52 18.62 5.86 -6.81
C LYS A 52 19.46 5.02 -7.78
N PRO A 53 20.05 3.90 -7.31
CA PRO A 53 20.92 3.06 -8.14
C PRO A 53 20.28 2.56 -9.43
N VAL A 54 18.96 2.33 -9.47
CA VAL A 54 18.29 1.84 -10.69
C VAL A 54 18.48 2.78 -11.88
N PHE A 55 18.65 4.08 -11.65
CA PHE A 55 18.87 5.07 -12.71
C PHE A 55 20.36 5.27 -13.07
N SER A 56 21.30 4.53 -12.47
CA SER A 56 22.74 4.75 -12.72
C SER A 56 23.10 4.54 -14.19
N ALA A 57 22.70 3.40 -14.76
CA ALA A 57 22.99 3.07 -16.16
C ALA A 57 22.38 4.07 -17.14
N TRP A 58 21.15 4.53 -16.87
CA TRP A 58 20.52 5.58 -17.67
C TRP A 58 21.28 6.91 -17.60
N ARG A 59 21.63 7.36 -16.38
CA ARG A 59 22.40 8.59 -16.17
C ARG A 59 23.79 8.56 -16.82
N GLU A 60 24.48 7.42 -16.77
CA GLU A 60 25.77 7.22 -17.43
C GLU A 60 25.63 7.26 -18.95
N ARG A 61 24.57 6.66 -19.49
CA ARG A 61 24.31 6.61 -20.93
C ARG A 61 23.99 7.97 -21.54
N VAL A 62 23.18 8.79 -20.88
CA VAL A 62 22.74 10.09 -21.43
C VAL A 62 23.58 11.28 -20.93
N GLY A 63 24.40 11.07 -19.91
CA GLY A 63 25.14 12.12 -19.22
C GLY A 63 24.34 12.74 -18.08
N ALA A 64 25.01 13.08 -16.97
CA ALA A 64 24.35 13.50 -15.74
C ALA A 64 23.51 14.77 -15.89
N GLU A 65 24.01 15.79 -16.59
CA GLU A 65 23.30 17.05 -16.80
C GLU A 65 22.02 16.86 -17.62
N VAL A 66 22.12 16.12 -18.73
CA VAL A 66 20.98 15.76 -19.59
C VAL A 66 19.96 14.95 -18.79
N ALA A 67 20.40 13.96 -18.01
CA ALA A 67 19.49 13.15 -17.20
C ALA A 67 18.68 14.00 -16.20
N TRP A 68 19.30 14.96 -15.52
CA TRP A 68 18.61 15.85 -14.60
C TRP A 68 17.64 16.79 -15.33
N ALA A 69 18.05 17.38 -16.45
CA ALA A 69 17.18 18.24 -17.25
C ALA A 69 15.96 17.48 -17.79
N THR A 70 16.18 16.30 -18.37
CA THR A 70 15.11 15.41 -18.85
C THR A 70 14.16 14.99 -17.72
N PHE A 71 14.68 14.68 -16.54
CA PHE A 71 13.85 14.29 -15.41
C PHE A 71 13.00 15.46 -14.89
N ASP A 72 13.56 16.68 -14.82
CA ASP A 72 12.81 17.88 -14.41
C ASP A 72 11.71 18.27 -15.40
N GLU A 73 11.97 18.08 -16.69
CA GLU A 73 11.01 18.36 -17.75
C GLU A 73 9.87 17.33 -17.79
N ARG A 74 10.18 16.06 -17.55
CA ARG A 74 9.25 14.96 -17.83
C ARG A 74 8.64 14.30 -16.63
N VAL A 75 9.19 14.47 -15.43
CA VAL A 75 8.74 13.76 -14.22
C VAL A 75 8.27 14.75 -13.17
N HIS A 76 6.99 14.68 -12.83
CA HIS A 76 6.36 15.57 -11.86
C HIS A 76 5.76 14.80 -10.70
N ALA A 77 5.80 15.39 -9.51
CA ALA A 77 5.12 14.83 -8.35
C ALA A 77 3.65 15.23 -8.35
N VAL A 78 2.77 14.26 -8.12
CA VAL A 78 1.40 14.51 -7.69
C VAL A 78 1.34 14.15 -6.21
N GLU A 79 1.08 15.13 -5.36
CA GLU A 79 0.96 14.88 -3.92
C GLU A 79 -0.38 14.22 -3.62
N GLY A 80 -0.32 13.05 -2.99
CA GLY A 80 -1.53 12.33 -2.59
C GLY A 80 -1.22 10.94 -2.06
N ASP A 81 -2.25 10.36 -1.45
CA ASP A 81 -2.25 9.00 -0.92
C ASP A 81 -3.46 8.28 -1.49
N VAL A 82 -3.26 7.08 -2.05
CA VAL A 82 -4.38 6.26 -2.53
C VAL A 82 -5.34 5.92 -1.38
N THR A 83 -4.85 5.86 -0.14
CA THR A 83 -5.65 5.51 1.05
C THR A 83 -6.43 6.68 1.65
N SER A 84 -6.24 7.92 1.20
CA SER A 84 -6.95 9.09 1.77
C SER A 84 -8.39 9.27 1.27
N GLY A 85 -8.84 8.40 0.35
CA GLY A 85 -10.23 8.34 -0.13
C GLY A 85 -10.63 9.38 -1.17
N ARG A 86 -9.89 10.49 -1.34
CA ARG A 86 -10.12 11.45 -2.44
C ARG A 86 -8.81 11.76 -3.15
N LEU A 87 -8.65 11.12 -4.31
CA LEU A 87 -7.50 11.33 -5.17
C LEU A 87 -7.85 12.30 -6.29
N VAL A 88 -7.05 13.35 -6.47
CA VAL A 88 -7.18 14.28 -7.60
C VAL A 88 -6.13 13.91 -8.63
N LEU A 89 -6.58 13.41 -9.78
CA LEU A 89 -5.69 13.03 -10.88
C LEU A 89 -5.50 14.21 -11.85
N PRO A 90 -4.33 14.35 -12.48
CA PRO A 90 -4.17 15.29 -13.59
C PRO A 90 -5.17 14.96 -14.71
N ARG A 91 -5.79 16.00 -15.27
CA ARG A 91 -6.93 15.85 -16.20
C ARG A 91 -6.56 15.25 -17.55
N ASP A 92 -5.30 15.31 -17.92
CA ASP A 92 -4.72 14.91 -19.19
C ASP A 92 -3.98 13.56 -19.11
N VAL A 93 -4.03 12.88 -17.95
CA VAL A 93 -3.52 11.51 -17.83
C VAL A 93 -4.30 10.57 -18.75
N ASP A 94 -3.58 9.84 -19.59
CA ASP A 94 -4.16 8.86 -20.52
C ASP A 94 -3.85 7.42 -20.13
N THR A 95 -2.88 7.20 -19.25
CA THR A 95 -2.46 5.87 -18.78
C THR A 95 -2.15 5.91 -17.29
N VAL A 96 -2.63 4.94 -16.53
CA VAL A 96 -2.30 4.76 -15.10
C VAL A 96 -1.57 3.44 -14.93
N VAL A 97 -0.36 3.47 -14.37
CA VAL A 97 0.34 2.27 -13.91
C VAL A 97 0.28 2.23 -12.39
N HIS A 98 -0.48 1.26 -11.88
CA HIS A 98 -0.70 1.09 -10.45
C HIS A 98 0.25 0.04 -9.85
N CYS A 99 1.35 0.52 -9.23
CA CYS A 99 2.31 -0.33 -8.51
C CYS A 99 2.29 -0.11 -6.99
N ALA A 100 1.49 0.84 -6.46
CA ALA A 100 1.45 1.09 -5.03
C ALA A 100 0.77 -0.08 -4.29
N SER A 101 1.50 -0.74 -3.42
CA SER A 101 0.98 -1.80 -2.54
C SER A 101 1.90 -1.96 -1.33
N THR A 102 1.39 -2.63 -0.29
CA THR A 102 2.17 -3.08 0.86
C THR A 102 2.53 -4.55 0.67
N VAL A 103 3.83 -4.86 0.54
CA VAL A 103 4.33 -6.23 0.44
C VAL A 103 4.66 -6.78 1.83
N SER A 104 3.62 -6.91 2.65
CA SER A 104 3.66 -7.61 3.93
C SER A 104 2.61 -8.72 3.88
N PHE A 105 2.95 -9.93 4.32
CA PHE A 105 2.03 -11.08 4.31
C PHE A 105 1.12 -11.12 5.53
N ASP A 106 1.51 -10.46 6.62
CA ASP A 106 0.77 -10.42 7.88
C ASP A 106 0.50 -8.98 8.38
N PRO A 107 0.02 -8.03 7.54
CA PRO A 107 -0.46 -6.74 8.04
C PRO A 107 -1.78 -6.90 8.80
N PRO A 108 -2.11 -5.95 9.69
CA PRO A 108 -3.47 -5.78 10.20
C PRO A 108 -4.50 -5.77 9.06
N ILE A 109 -5.62 -6.49 9.23
CA ILE A 109 -6.62 -6.67 8.17
C ILE A 109 -7.14 -5.33 7.62
N ASP A 110 -7.37 -4.36 8.49
CA ASP A 110 -7.88 -3.05 8.13
C ASP A 110 -6.88 -2.27 7.26
N GLU A 111 -5.59 -2.31 7.58
CA GLU A 111 -4.53 -1.68 6.78
C GLU A 111 -4.36 -2.37 5.41
N ALA A 112 -4.44 -3.70 5.40
CA ALA A 112 -4.33 -4.49 4.18
C ALA A 112 -5.43 -4.13 3.17
N PHE A 113 -6.68 -4.13 3.65
CA PHE A 113 -7.85 -3.79 2.85
C PHE A 113 -7.85 -2.32 2.44
N THR A 114 -7.53 -1.41 3.35
CA THR A 114 -7.44 0.03 3.05
C THR A 114 -6.43 0.30 1.94
N THR A 115 -5.26 -0.35 1.98
CA THR A 115 -4.19 -0.13 0.99
C THR A 115 -4.49 -0.80 -0.34
N ASN A 116 -4.75 -2.11 -0.33
CA ASN A 116 -4.78 -2.92 -1.56
C ASN A 116 -6.15 -2.92 -2.24
N LEU A 117 -7.24 -2.64 -1.52
CA LEU A 117 -8.59 -2.60 -2.08
C LEU A 117 -9.17 -1.19 -2.06
N GLY A 118 -9.14 -0.52 -0.91
CA GLY A 118 -9.63 0.86 -0.76
C GLY A 118 -8.87 1.84 -1.65
N GLY A 119 -7.53 1.76 -1.62
CA GLY A 119 -6.67 2.61 -2.46
C GLY A 119 -6.84 2.39 -3.95
N VAL A 120 -7.02 1.15 -4.38
CA VAL A 120 -7.30 0.80 -5.79
C VAL A 120 -8.68 1.32 -6.21
N THR A 121 -9.69 1.12 -5.36
CA THR A 121 -11.06 1.57 -5.63
C THR A 121 -11.09 3.10 -5.78
N ALA A 122 -10.49 3.84 -4.86
CA ALA A 122 -10.41 5.29 -4.93
C ALA A 122 -9.66 5.79 -6.17
N LEU A 123 -8.56 5.11 -6.55
CA LEU A 123 -7.83 5.43 -7.78
C LEU A 123 -8.69 5.21 -9.02
N TYR A 124 -9.45 4.12 -9.08
CA TYR A 124 -10.28 3.77 -10.23
C TYR A 124 -11.48 4.69 -10.36
N GLU A 125 -12.14 5.01 -9.24
CA GLU A 125 -13.21 6.00 -9.21
C GLU A 125 -12.72 7.37 -9.68
N ALA A 126 -11.53 7.80 -9.22
CA ALA A 126 -10.93 9.07 -9.66
C ALA A 126 -10.58 9.05 -11.16
N ALA A 127 -10.08 7.93 -11.68
CA ALA A 127 -9.78 7.75 -13.10
C ALA A 127 -11.04 7.76 -13.98
N LEU A 128 -12.11 7.10 -13.53
CA LEU A 128 -13.40 7.07 -14.23
C LEU A 128 -14.11 8.44 -14.22
N ALA A 129 -13.81 9.30 -13.25
CA ALA A 129 -14.32 10.66 -13.17
C ALA A 129 -13.60 11.65 -14.10
N LEU A 130 -12.52 11.25 -14.77
CA LEU A 130 -11.82 12.09 -15.74
C LEU A 130 -12.66 12.25 -17.02
N PRO A 131 -12.52 13.39 -17.75
CA PRO A 131 -13.24 13.60 -19.01
C PRO A 131 -12.97 12.51 -20.06
N GLN A 132 -11.76 11.95 -20.04
CA GLN A 132 -11.36 10.80 -20.81
C GLN A 132 -10.75 9.78 -19.85
N PRO A 133 -11.44 8.65 -19.56
CA PRO A 133 -10.90 7.64 -18.66
C PRO A 133 -9.58 7.06 -19.21
N PRO A 134 -8.52 7.01 -18.39
CA PRO A 134 -7.22 6.51 -18.83
C PRO A 134 -7.21 4.98 -18.93
N HIS A 135 -6.27 4.44 -19.71
CA HIS A 135 -5.97 3.01 -19.71
C HIS A 135 -5.28 2.63 -18.39
N ILE A 136 -5.79 1.62 -17.68
CA ILE A 136 -5.27 1.22 -16.37
C ILE A 136 -4.46 -0.08 -16.50
N VAL A 137 -3.21 -0.02 -16.08
CA VAL A 137 -2.33 -1.18 -15.89
C VAL A 137 -2.21 -1.44 -14.39
N HIS A 138 -2.88 -2.49 -13.91
CA HIS A 138 -2.82 -2.92 -12.52
C HIS A 138 -1.71 -3.94 -12.32
N VAL A 139 -0.78 -3.68 -11.39
CA VAL A 139 0.19 -4.69 -10.97
C VAL A 139 -0.39 -5.50 -9.80
N SER A 140 -0.74 -6.75 -10.07
CA SER A 140 -1.12 -7.72 -9.02
C SER A 140 0.06 -8.63 -8.64
N THR A 141 -0.23 -9.78 -8.06
CA THR A 141 0.73 -10.83 -7.69
C THR A 141 0.25 -12.17 -8.23
N ALA A 142 1.16 -13.04 -8.68
CA ALA A 142 0.80 -14.40 -9.07
C ALA A 142 0.23 -15.22 -7.90
N TYR A 143 0.46 -14.78 -6.67
CA TYR A 143 -0.03 -15.45 -5.46
C TYR A 143 -1.55 -15.35 -5.27
N VAL A 144 -2.25 -14.54 -6.08
CA VAL A 144 -3.72 -14.54 -6.13
C VAL A 144 -4.30 -15.89 -6.56
N ALA A 145 -3.48 -16.76 -7.16
CA ALA A 145 -3.80 -18.16 -7.39
C ALA A 145 -4.14 -18.93 -6.10
N GLY A 146 -3.82 -18.38 -4.93
CA GLY A 146 -4.23 -18.90 -3.62
C GLY A 146 -3.64 -20.28 -3.37
N THR A 147 -4.48 -21.22 -2.96
CA THR A 147 -4.07 -22.61 -2.67
C THR A 147 -4.22 -23.57 -3.87
N ARG A 148 -4.44 -23.04 -5.09
CA ARG A 148 -4.59 -23.86 -6.30
C ARG A 148 -3.29 -24.63 -6.59
N LYS A 149 -3.43 -25.86 -7.08
CA LYS A 149 -2.30 -26.74 -7.43
C LYS A 149 -2.22 -26.94 -8.92
N GLY A 150 -1.00 -27.18 -9.43
CA GLY A 150 -0.75 -27.42 -10.84
C GLY A 150 -0.64 -26.13 -11.65
N VAL A 151 -0.88 -26.24 -12.96
CA VAL A 151 -0.80 -25.10 -13.89
C VAL A 151 -2.05 -24.24 -13.72
N VAL A 152 -1.85 -22.95 -13.40
CA VAL A 152 -2.93 -21.96 -13.31
C VAL A 152 -2.84 -21.04 -14.54
N PRO A 153 -3.82 -21.07 -15.46
CA PRO A 153 -3.81 -20.22 -16.64
C PRO A 153 -4.11 -18.75 -16.26
N GLU A 154 -3.69 -17.83 -17.12
CA GLU A 154 -4.11 -16.42 -17.06
C GLU A 154 -5.60 -16.32 -17.41
N ALA A 155 -6.45 -16.31 -16.39
CA ALA A 155 -7.88 -16.20 -16.50
C ALA A 155 -8.43 -15.50 -15.25
N SER A 156 -9.69 -15.07 -15.32
CA SER A 156 -10.39 -14.53 -14.15
C SER A 156 -10.39 -15.54 -13.00
N LEU A 157 -10.15 -15.04 -11.79
CA LEU A 157 -10.25 -15.85 -10.58
C LEU A 157 -11.71 -16.16 -10.29
N ASP A 158 -12.06 -17.44 -10.34
CA ASP A 158 -13.37 -17.90 -9.90
C ASP A 158 -13.47 -17.90 -8.36
N HIS A 159 -14.29 -17.00 -7.81
CA HIS A 159 -14.69 -16.94 -6.40
C HIS A 159 -16.02 -16.19 -6.25
N ASN A 160 -16.67 -16.36 -5.09
CA ASN A 160 -17.95 -15.71 -4.75
C ASN A 160 -17.86 -14.72 -3.59
N VAL A 161 -16.64 -14.32 -3.19
CA VAL A 161 -16.42 -13.34 -2.13
C VAL A 161 -16.98 -11.96 -2.53
N ASP A 162 -17.84 -11.40 -1.69
CA ASP A 162 -18.29 -10.01 -1.81
C ASP A 162 -17.24 -9.08 -1.20
N TRP A 163 -16.39 -8.51 -2.07
CA TRP A 163 -15.32 -7.62 -1.64
C TRP A 163 -15.81 -6.39 -0.86
N ARG A 164 -17.04 -5.92 -1.10
CA ARG A 164 -17.58 -4.75 -0.39
C ARG A 164 -17.91 -5.10 1.06
N ALA A 165 -18.50 -6.28 1.27
CA ALA A 165 -18.75 -6.79 2.61
C ALA A 165 -17.44 -7.02 3.37
N GLU A 166 -16.42 -7.60 2.72
CA GLU A 166 -15.10 -7.81 3.32
C GLU A 166 -14.40 -6.49 3.66
N TYR A 167 -14.46 -5.51 2.76
CA TYR A 167 -13.89 -4.18 3.00
C TYR A 167 -14.57 -3.49 4.20
N ALA A 168 -15.90 -3.55 4.29
CA ALA A 168 -16.65 -3.01 5.42
C ALA A 168 -16.29 -3.70 6.74
N ALA A 169 -16.19 -5.04 6.73
CA ALA A 169 -15.81 -5.81 7.91
C ALA A 169 -14.36 -5.53 8.35
N ALA A 170 -13.42 -5.47 7.40
CA ALA A 170 -12.02 -5.19 7.66
C ALA A 170 -11.83 -3.79 8.26
N THR A 171 -12.48 -2.77 7.70
CA THR A 171 -12.38 -1.39 8.20
C THR A 171 -13.05 -1.20 9.58
N ALA A 172 -14.07 -1.99 9.91
CA ALA A 172 -14.67 -2.01 11.25
C ALA A 172 -13.80 -2.74 12.30
N ALA A 173 -12.97 -3.70 11.87
CA ALA A 173 -12.25 -4.62 12.74
C ALA A 173 -11.40 -3.94 13.83
N ARG A 174 -10.73 -2.81 13.52
CA ARG A 174 -9.90 -2.10 14.49
C ARG A 174 -10.72 -1.56 15.66
N SER A 175 -11.89 -0.98 15.38
CA SER A 175 -12.77 -0.46 16.44
C SER A 175 -13.26 -1.59 17.34
N GLU A 176 -13.62 -2.73 16.75
CA GLU A 176 -14.04 -3.92 17.50
C GLU A 176 -12.90 -4.50 18.36
N ALA A 177 -11.69 -4.61 17.80
CA ALA A 177 -10.51 -5.08 18.53
C ALA A 177 -10.15 -4.13 19.68
N GLU A 178 -10.21 -2.81 19.45
CA GLU A 178 -10.02 -1.80 20.48
C GLU A 178 -11.02 -1.97 21.64
N GLN A 179 -12.31 -2.13 21.34
CA GLN A 179 -13.34 -2.38 22.37
C GLN A 179 -13.09 -3.69 23.13
N ALA A 180 -12.74 -4.78 22.42
CA ALA A 180 -12.44 -6.06 23.03
C ALA A 180 -11.22 -6.00 23.96
N SER A 181 -10.18 -5.26 23.58
CA SER A 181 -8.94 -5.12 24.35
C SER A 181 -9.15 -4.45 25.72
N ARG A 182 -10.23 -3.68 25.88
CA ARG A 182 -10.58 -2.96 27.11
C ARG A 182 -11.53 -3.73 28.03
N ARG A 183 -11.90 -4.96 27.66
CA ARG A 183 -12.72 -5.80 28.53
C ARG A 183 -11.94 -6.18 29.80
N PRO A 184 -12.60 -6.27 30.97
CA PRO A 184 -11.92 -6.53 32.24
C PRO A 184 -11.06 -7.80 32.22
N GLU A 185 -11.47 -8.84 31.52
CA GLU A 185 -10.76 -10.13 31.45
C GLU A 185 -9.42 -9.98 30.74
N VAL A 186 -9.38 -9.20 29.65
CA VAL A 186 -8.15 -8.91 28.90
C VAL A 186 -7.24 -8.02 29.74
N LEU A 187 -7.76 -6.93 30.29
CA LEU A 187 -6.98 -5.99 31.09
C LEU A 187 -6.38 -6.65 32.33
N ARG A 188 -7.14 -7.49 33.07
CA ARG A 188 -6.61 -8.23 34.22
C ARG A 188 -5.42 -9.11 33.84
N LYS A 189 -5.50 -9.81 32.70
CA LYS A 189 -4.39 -10.64 32.20
C LYS A 189 -3.16 -9.78 31.89
N LEU A 190 -3.32 -8.72 31.11
CA LEU A 190 -2.20 -7.86 30.70
C LEU A 190 -1.57 -7.13 31.91
N MET A 191 -2.38 -6.68 32.86
CA MET A 191 -1.90 -6.07 34.10
C MET A 191 -1.11 -7.04 34.97
N ALA A 192 -1.53 -8.30 35.05
CA ALA A 192 -0.81 -9.34 35.79
C ALA A 192 0.56 -9.60 35.16
N GLU A 193 0.63 -9.71 33.82
CA GLU A 193 1.89 -9.86 33.08
C GLU A 193 2.83 -8.66 33.27
N ALA A 194 2.29 -7.43 33.18
CA ALA A 194 3.06 -6.20 33.39
C ALA A 194 3.58 -6.10 34.82
N THR A 195 2.76 -6.45 35.82
CA THR A 195 3.12 -6.42 37.25
C THR A 195 4.23 -7.43 37.56
N ALA A 196 4.19 -8.62 36.94
CA ALA A 196 5.21 -9.64 37.11
C ALA A 196 6.60 -9.16 36.66
N LEU A 197 6.66 -8.33 35.60
CA LEU A 197 7.92 -7.81 35.06
C LEU A 197 8.36 -6.48 35.70
N TYR A 198 7.42 -5.56 35.91
CA TYR A 198 7.71 -4.16 36.26
C TYR A 198 7.15 -3.72 37.62
N GLY A 199 6.58 -4.63 38.42
CA GLY A 199 5.96 -4.28 39.70
C GLY A 199 6.90 -3.54 40.67
N LYS A 200 8.20 -3.86 40.67
CA LYS A 200 9.23 -3.17 41.48
C LYS A 200 9.56 -1.76 40.97
N ALA A 201 9.28 -1.46 39.70
CA ALA A 201 9.49 -0.16 39.08
C ALA A 201 8.32 0.81 39.33
N GLY A 202 7.31 0.40 40.11
CA GLY A 202 6.20 1.23 40.54
C GLY A 202 4.94 1.15 39.65
N PRO A 203 3.83 1.74 40.12
CA PRO A 203 2.51 1.59 39.50
C PRO A 203 2.41 2.27 38.13
N GLN A 204 3.08 3.42 37.93
CA GLN A 204 3.04 4.15 36.66
C GLN A 204 3.75 3.40 35.53
N THR A 205 4.89 2.78 35.83
CA THR A 205 5.62 1.92 34.88
C THR A 205 4.78 0.72 34.47
N THR A 206 4.14 0.06 35.45
CA THR A 206 3.24 -1.08 35.21
C THR A 206 2.03 -0.69 34.35
N ALA A 207 1.42 0.47 34.61
CA ALA A 207 0.29 0.98 33.82
C ALA A 207 0.70 1.30 32.37
N SER A 208 1.87 1.90 32.17
CA SER A 208 2.40 2.23 30.85
C SER A 208 2.70 0.97 30.03
N ASP A 209 3.32 -0.04 30.64
CA ASP A 209 3.56 -1.34 30.00
C ASP A 209 2.25 -2.07 29.69
N THR A 210 1.27 -2.02 30.59
CA THR A 210 -0.07 -2.59 30.35
C THR A 210 -0.72 -1.97 29.10
N GLU A 211 -0.66 -0.66 28.94
CA GLU A 211 -1.21 0.03 27.77
C GLU A 211 -0.43 -0.33 26.49
N ALA A 212 0.90 -0.43 26.55
CA ALA A 212 1.71 -0.88 25.43
C ALA A 212 1.33 -2.31 24.98
N ARG A 213 1.16 -3.24 25.93
CA ARG A 213 0.69 -4.61 25.67
C ARG A 213 -0.72 -4.63 25.09
N ARG A 214 -1.61 -3.77 25.57
CA ARG A 214 -2.99 -3.69 25.04
C ARG A 214 -2.98 -3.27 23.58
N ARG A 215 -2.15 -2.29 23.20
CA ARG A 215 -1.98 -1.89 21.79
C ARG A 215 -1.41 -3.02 20.95
N ALA A 216 -0.38 -3.72 21.44
CA ALA A 216 0.16 -4.90 20.76
C ALA A 216 -0.90 -6.00 20.58
N TRP A 217 -1.73 -6.24 21.60
CA TRP A 217 -2.84 -7.18 21.53
C TRP A 217 -3.83 -6.82 20.43
N VAL A 218 -4.14 -5.53 20.22
CA VAL A 218 -5.01 -5.08 19.14
C VAL A 218 -4.38 -5.37 17.78
N GLU A 219 -3.10 -5.05 17.61
CA GLU A 219 -2.37 -5.35 16.36
C GLU A 219 -2.36 -6.86 16.07
N ASP A 220 -1.96 -7.68 17.04
CA ASP A 220 -1.94 -9.15 16.91
C ASP A 220 -3.32 -9.71 16.56
N ARG A 221 -4.39 -9.14 17.13
CA ARG A 221 -5.76 -9.54 16.85
C ARG A 221 -6.18 -9.22 15.42
N LEU A 222 -5.78 -8.07 14.89
CA LEU A 222 -6.07 -7.67 13.51
C LEU A 222 -5.29 -8.49 12.49
N VAL A 223 -4.04 -8.83 12.80
CA VAL A 223 -3.22 -9.75 11.99
C VAL A 223 -3.84 -11.14 11.97
N ASP A 224 -4.21 -11.68 13.14
CA ASP A 224 -4.89 -12.98 13.23
C ASP A 224 -6.22 -12.98 12.48
N TYR A 225 -7.03 -11.91 12.60
CA TYR A 225 -8.26 -11.77 11.82
C TYR A 225 -7.96 -11.88 10.32
N GLY A 226 -7.07 -11.04 9.78
CA GLY A 226 -6.70 -11.09 8.36
C GLY A 226 -6.29 -12.48 7.89
N ARG A 227 -5.44 -13.13 8.67
CA ARG A 227 -4.95 -14.49 8.41
C ARG A 227 -6.09 -15.52 8.41
N GLN A 228 -6.93 -15.54 9.45
CA GLN A 228 -8.03 -16.51 9.53
C GLN A 228 -9.07 -16.26 8.43
N ARG A 229 -9.39 -14.99 8.15
CA ARG A 229 -10.37 -14.65 7.12
C ARG A 229 -9.89 -15.08 5.75
N ALA A 230 -8.68 -14.72 5.35
CA ALA A 230 -8.10 -15.15 4.07
C ALA A 230 -8.15 -16.67 3.90
N LYS A 231 -7.71 -17.43 4.91
CA LYS A 231 -7.74 -18.90 4.88
C LYS A 231 -9.16 -19.45 4.76
N SER A 232 -10.12 -18.84 5.46
CA SER A 232 -11.53 -19.26 5.42
C SER A 232 -12.18 -19.11 4.04
N VAL A 233 -11.63 -18.24 3.18
CA VAL A 233 -12.12 -18.01 1.81
C VAL A 233 -11.18 -18.53 0.72
N GLY A 234 -10.13 -19.27 1.07
CA GLY A 234 -9.28 -19.99 0.12
C GLY A 234 -7.96 -19.32 -0.26
N TRP A 235 -7.56 -18.26 0.44
CA TRP A 235 -6.26 -17.62 0.26
C TRP A 235 -5.31 -17.91 1.44
N PRO A 236 -4.00 -18.09 1.20
CA PRO A 236 -3.06 -18.45 2.25
C PRO A 236 -2.87 -17.35 3.30
N ASP A 237 -3.02 -16.08 2.91
CA ASP A 237 -2.76 -14.91 3.73
C ASP A 237 -3.56 -13.67 3.26
N VAL A 238 -3.56 -12.62 4.07
CA VAL A 238 -4.34 -11.39 3.79
C VAL A 238 -3.80 -10.59 2.60
N TYR A 239 -2.51 -10.70 2.29
CA TYR A 239 -1.90 -10.02 1.15
C TYR A 239 -2.44 -10.59 -0.17
N THR A 240 -2.39 -11.91 -0.31
CA THR A 240 -2.93 -12.61 -1.48
C THR A 240 -4.43 -12.40 -1.63
N PHE A 241 -5.16 -12.41 -0.51
CA PHE A 241 -6.59 -12.17 -0.48
C PHE A 241 -6.96 -10.76 -0.97
N THR A 242 -6.26 -9.72 -0.49
CA THR A 242 -6.56 -8.33 -0.87
C THR A 242 -6.04 -7.91 -2.24
N LYS A 243 -5.27 -8.77 -2.91
CA LYS A 243 -4.75 -8.56 -4.27
C LYS A 243 -5.50 -9.35 -5.34
N ALA A 244 -6.30 -10.33 -4.94
CA ALA A 244 -7.15 -11.13 -5.80
C ALA A 244 -8.35 -10.32 -6.29
#